data_AF-A0A3M5MAW6-F1
#
_entry.id   AF-A0A3M5MAW6-F1
#
_cell.length_a   1.000
_cell.length_b   1.000
_cell.length_c   1.000
_cell.angle_alpha   90.00
_cell.angle_beta   90.00
_cell.angle_gamma   90.00
#
_symmetry.space_group_name_H-M   'P 1'
#
loop_
_entity.id
_entity.type
_entity.pdbx_description
1 polymer ?
#
loop_
_entity_poly.entity_id
_entity_poly.type
_entity_poly.pdbx_seq_one_letter_code
_entity_poly.pdbx_strand_id
1 'polypeptide(L)'
;MGETNLTEASGITPELMRKLNEQYNSSQLRAAQTKLTSTSRELRNLSSSHKMGSGLISRLGDYLSVEQRELLSQAAQLLESVNSHVEHAKEKCVRDEKAAKRRQDARNARAKQLIAATYPLPTESLDQKLELLRTVLLFNRIGAYDSFYSTVELNSQIRRTLLTPFSKLIGWTSVTAYRVSYLGSLRINLVEALTNDISYDDGSDVEDRLDALQVKVREENAKAALTAEEHETLRLWKDALASGVQPEVQP
;
A
#
# COMPACT_ATOMS: atom_id res chain seq x y z
N MET A 1 -44.56 21.49 24.17
CA MET A 1 -43.91 20.57 23.21
C MET A 1 -42.83 21.40 22.51
N GLY A 2 -41.56 21.02 22.66
CA GLY A 2 -40.45 21.82 22.11
C GLY A 2 -40.55 21.87 20.59
N GLU A 3 -40.43 23.06 20.01
CA GLU A 3 -40.33 23.26 18.57
C GLU A 3 -39.11 22.48 18.07
N THR A 4 -39.34 21.36 17.38
CA THR A 4 -38.31 20.72 16.59
C THR A 4 -37.96 21.68 15.46
N ASN A 5 -36.76 22.26 15.48
CA ASN A 5 -36.21 23.02 14.34
C ASN A 5 -36.19 22.09 13.12
N LEU A 6 -37.20 22.22 12.24
CA LEU A 6 -37.39 21.40 11.04
C LEU A 6 -36.20 21.48 10.07
N THR A 7 -35.35 22.49 10.23
CA THR A 7 -34.20 22.78 9.38
C THR A 7 -32.87 22.37 9.99
N GLU A 8 -32.86 21.80 11.20
CA GLU A 8 -31.66 21.38 11.90
C GLU A 8 -31.55 19.85 11.94
N ALA A 9 -30.45 19.32 11.40
CA ALA A 9 -30.18 17.89 11.31
C ALA A 9 -29.66 17.30 12.64
N SER A 10 -30.35 17.59 13.75
CA SER A 10 -29.95 17.20 15.12
C SER A 10 -29.73 15.69 15.33
N GLY A 11 -30.34 14.84 14.50
CA GLY A 11 -30.11 13.39 14.49
C GLY A 11 -28.76 12.94 13.92
N ILE A 12 -28.03 13.83 13.23
CA ILE A 12 -26.69 13.56 12.72
C ILE A 12 -25.68 13.90 13.81
N THR A 13 -25.51 12.97 14.74
CA THR A 13 -24.62 13.16 15.87
C THR A 13 -23.15 12.96 15.47
N PRO A 14 -22.19 13.56 16.21
CA PRO A 14 -20.77 13.28 16.03
C PRO A 14 -20.43 11.79 16.13
N GLU A 15 -21.13 11.02 16.96
CA GLU A 15 -20.96 9.58 17.13
C GLU A 15 -21.37 8.80 15.88
N LEU A 16 -22.49 9.19 15.25
CA LEU A 16 -22.94 8.60 13.99
C LEU A 16 -21.92 8.89 12.88
N MET A 17 -21.47 10.15 12.79
CA MET A 17 -20.45 10.53 11.80
C MET A 17 -19.13 9.80 12.02
N ARG A 18 -18.73 9.54 13.28
CA ARG A 18 -17.55 8.73 13.58
C ARG A 18 -17.71 7.30 13.05
N LYS A 19 -18.84 6.65 13.29
CA LYS A 19 -19.12 5.30 12.76
C LYS A 19 -19.13 5.27 11.23
N LEU A 20 -19.65 6.31 10.59
CA LEU A 20 -19.62 6.43 9.13
C LEU A 20 -18.19 6.60 8.60
N ASN A 21 -17.34 7.36 9.29
CA ASN A 21 -15.93 7.52 8.93
C ASN A 21 -15.10 6.22 9.07
N GLU A 22 -15.57 5.22 9.81
CA GLU A 22 -14.96 3.88 9.82
C GLU A 22 -15.26 3.08 8.54
N GLN A 23 -16.34 3.44 7.83
CA GLN A 23 -16.83 2.73 6.65
C GLN A 23 -16.57 3.49 5.33
N TYR A 24 -16.41 4.81 5.40
CA TYR A 24 -16.26 5.69 4.25
C TYR A 24 -14.99 6.52 4.30
N ASN A 25 -14.31 6.65 3.17
CA ASN A 25 -13.10 7.45 3.03
C ASN A 25 -13.40 8.90 2.64
N SER A 26 -12.37 9.75 2.69
CA SER A 26 -12.48 11.18 2.39
C SER A 26 -13.04 11.48 0.99
N SER A 27 -12.80 10.61 0.00
CA SER A 27 -13.29 10.79 -1.37
C SER A 27 -14.81 10.59 -1.48
N GLN A 28 -15.36 9.61 -0.74
CA GLN A 28 -16.79 9.35 -0.68
C GLN A 28 -17.53 10.46 0.05
N LEU A 29 -16.96 10.96 1.16
CA LEU A 29 -17.51 12.12 1.88
C LEU A 29 -17.49 13.38 1.02
N ARG A 30 -16.43 13.61 0.24
CA ARG A 30 -16.36 14.72 -0.72
C ARG A 30 -17.44 14.63 -1.78
N ALA A 31 -17.68 13.44 -2.35
CA ALA A 31 -18.73 13.24 -3.34
C ALA A 31 -20.13 13.51 -2.75
N ALA A 32 -20.38 13.08 -1.51
CA ALA A 32 -21.62 13.38 -0.81
C ALA A 32 -21.80 14.89 -0.58
N GLN A 33 -20.75 15.58 -0.12
CA GLN A 33 -20.76 17.03 0.09
C GLN A 33 -21.07 17.80 -1.21
N THR A 34 -20.46 17.41 -2.33
CA THR A 34 -20.71 18.04 -3.64
C THR A 34 -22.18 17.90 -4.05
N LYS A 35 -22.79 16.72 -3.87
CA LYS A 35 -24.20 16.51 -4.18
C LYS A 35 -25.11 17.37 -3.30
N LEU A 36 -24.90 17.34 -1.99
CA LEU A 36 -25.69 18.15 -1.03
C LEU A 36 -25.60 19.65 -1.33
N THR A 37 -24.41 20.13 -1.65
CA THR A 37 -24.17 21.53 -2.00
C THR A 37 -24.88 21.92 -3.30
N SER A 38 -24.83 21.08 -4.34
CA SER A 38 -25.53 21.33 -5.60
C SER A 38 -27.05 21.34 -5.40
N THR A 39 -27.58 20.34 -4.69
CA THR A 39 -29.01 20.22 -4.45
C THR A 39 -29.54 21.38 -3.59
N SER A 40 -28.83 21.78 -2.52
CA SER A 40 -29.23 22.96 -1.74
C SER A 40 -29.27 24.22 -2.61
N ARG A 41 -28.26 24.41 -3.48
CA ARG A 41 -28.23 25.55 -4.40
C ARG A 41 -29.40 25.54 -5.38
N GLU A 42 -29.78 24.39 -5.92
CA GLU A 42 -30.95 24.25 -6.80
C GLU A 42 -32.25 24.56 -6.06
N LEU A 43 -32.42 24.09 -4.81
CA LEU A 43 -33.58 24.40 -3.99
C LEU A 43 -33.67 25.91 -3.67
N ARG A 44 -32.54 26.55 -3.35
CA ARG A 44 -32.46 28.01 -3.17
C ARG A 44 -32.84 28.77 -4.45
N ASN A 45 -32.41 28.27 -5.61
CA ASN A 45 -32.75 28.88 -6.89
C ASN A 45 -34.26 28.77 -7.19
N LEU A 46 -34.92 27.69 -6.77
CA LEU A 46 -36.38 27.51 -6.90
C LEU A 46 -37.17 28.34 -5.87
N SER A 47 -36.63 28.50 -4.65
CA SER A 47 -37.29 29.27 -3.59
C SER A 47 -37.11 30.78 -3.77
N SER A 48 -36.05 31.23 -4.45
CA SER A 48 -35.83 32.65 -4.73
C SER A 48 -36.76 33.14 -5.85
N SER A 49 -37.58 34.16 -5.58
CA SER A 49 -38.21 34.97 -6.65
C SER A 49 -37.15 35.81 -7.38
N HIS A 50 -37.47 36.29 -8.59
CA HIS A 50 -36.74 37.18 -9.54
C HIS A 50 -35.57 38.08 -9.07
N LYS A 51 -35.36 38.32 -7.78
CA LYS A 51 -34.31 39.17 -7.20
C LYS A 51 -32.93 38.51 -7.05
N MET A 52 -32.79 37.18 -7.17
CA MET A 52 -31.48 36.51 -6.95
C MET A 52 -31.03 35.44 -7.96
N GLY A 53 -31.91 34.89 -8.81
CA GLY A 53 -31.56 33.76 -9.69
C GLY A 53 -31.68 34.08 -11.18
N SER A 54 -30.58 33.96 -11.93
CA SER A 54 -30.60 33.95 -13.39
C SER A 54 -30.63 32.50 -13.90
N GLY A 55 -31.73 32.09 -14.54
CA GLY A 55 -31.84 30.75 -15.14
C GLY A 55 -33.28 30.21 -15.24
N LEU A 56 -33.45 29.13 -16.00
CA LEU A 56 -34.75 28.45 -16.17
C LEU A 56 -35.35 27.99 -14.84
N ILE A 57 -34.53 27.45 -13.94
CA ILE A 57 -34.98 26.94 -12.64
C ILE A 57 -35.60 28.05 -11.80
N SER A 58 -34.99 29.23 -11.73
CA SER A 58 -35.55 30.36 -10.98
C SER A 58 -36.83 30.91 -11.59
N ARG A 59 -36.94 30.90 -12.93
CA ARG A 59 -38.20 31.24 -13.62
C ARG A 59 -39.33 30.26 -13.31
N LEU A 60 -39.03 28.97 -13.16
CA LEU A 60 -40.02 27.99 -12.73
C LEU A 60 -40.45 28.26 -11.28
N GLY A 61 -39.53 28.69 -10.42
CA GLY A 61 -39.81 29.12 -9.05
C GLY A 61 -40.83 30.26 -8.96
N ASP A 62 -40.88 31.14 -9.95
CA ASP A 62 -41.83 32.26 -9.98
C ASP A 62 -43.31 31.82 -10.07
N TYR A 63 -43.57 30.60 -10.52
CA TYR A 63 -44.91 30.02 -10.59
C TYR A 63 -45.34 29.26 -9.32
N LEU A 64 -44.44 29.13 -8.34
CA LEU A 64 -44.73 28.52 -7.05
C LEU A 64 -45.43 29.51 -6.11
N SER A 65 -46.31 28.98 -5.25
CA SER A 65 -46.91 29.76 -4.16
C SER A 65 -45.87 30.16 -3.12
N VAL A 66 -46.22 31.11 -2.25
CA VAL A 66 -45.34 31.56 -1.17
C VAL A 66 -45.00 30.39 -0.23
N GLU A 67 -45.98 29.56 0.10
CA GLU A 67 -45.83 28.39 0.98
C GLU A 67 -44.92 27.33 0.34
N GLN A 68 -45.02 27.11 -0.98
CA GLN A 68 -44.16 26.18 -1.70
C GLN A 68 -42.70 26.65 -1.73
N ARG A 69 -42.47 27.96 -1.91
CA ARG A 69 -41.12 28.54 -1.85
C ARG A 69 -40.53 28.47 -0.44
N GLU A 70 -41.35 28.71 0.57
CA GLU A 70 -40.94 28.60 1.97
C GLU A 70 -40.54 27.15 2.31
N LEU A 71 -41.32 26.16 1.87
CA LEU A 71 -40.97 24.73 2.03
C LEU A 71 -39.64 24.38 1.36
N LEU A 72 -39.39 24.88 0.15
CA LEU A 72 -38.12 24.66 -0.56
C LEU A 72 -36.94 25.36 0.14
N SER A 73 -37.17 26.55 0.70
CA SER A 73 -36.19 27.27 1.52
C SER A 73 -35.81 26.48 2.76
N GLN A 74 -36.80 25.96 3.50
CA GLN A 74 -36.58 25.12 4.68
C GLN A 74 -35.88 23.80 4.31
N ALA A 75 -36.24 23.17 3.20
CA ALA A 75 -35.55 21.98 2.69
C ALA A 75 -34.07 22.28 2.35
N ALA A 76 -33.78 23.43 1.76
CA ALA A 76 -32.40 23.86 1.48
C ALA A 76 -31.60 24.07 2.77
N GLN A 77 -32.20 24.71 3.78
CA GLN A 77 -31.57 24.90 5.10
C GLN A 77 -31.29 23.56 5.79
N LEU A 78 -32.22 22.59 5.72
CA LEU A 78 -32.00 21.25 6.24
C LEU A 78 -30.83 20.55 5.54
N LEU A 79 -30.76 20.62 4.21
CA LEU A 79 -29.64 20.06 3.46
C LEU A 79 -28.30 20.73 3.81
N GLU A 80 -28.29 22.03 4.07
CA GLU A 80 -27.10 22.75 4.54
C GLU A 80 -26.67 22.31 5.94
N SER A 81 -27.62 22.11 6.85
CA SER A 81 -27.34 21.55 8.16
C SER A 81 -26.69 20.16 8.03
N VAL A 82 -27.27 19.25 7.24
CA VAL A 82 -26.66 17.94 6.93
C VAL A 82 -25.27 18.09 6.31
N ASN A 83 -25.10 19.01 5.37
CA ASN A 83 -23.83 19.26 4.68
C ASN A 83 -22.73 19.72 5.64
N SER A 84 -23.06 20.53 6.64
CA SER A 84 -22.09 20.99 7.65
C SER A 84 -21.50 19.82 8.46
N HIS A 85 -22.33 18.82 8.82
CA HIS A 85 -21.85 17.61 9.49
C HIS A 85 -20.94 16.77 8.59
N VAL A 86 -21.30 16.63 7.31
CA VAL A 86 -20.47 15.91 6.32
C VAL A 86 -19.13 16.63 6.10
N GLU A 87 -19.13 17.96 6.07
CA GLU A 87 -17.92 18.76 5.94
C GLU A 87 -16.95 18.52 7.11
N HIS A 88 -17.42 18.63 8.35
CA HIS A 88 -16.60 18.37 9.53
C HIS A 88 -16.05 16.94 9.55
N ALA A 89 -16.87 15.95 9.18
CA ALA A 89 -16.45 14.57 9.12
C ALA A 89 -15.40 14.32 8.05
N LYS A 90 -15.57 14.91 6.86
CA LYS A 90 -14.59 14.90 5.75
C LYS A 90 -13.26 15.49 6.21
N GLU A 91 -13.26 16.67 6.83
CA GLU A 91 -12.03 17.31 7.29
C GLU A 91 -11.27 16.49 8.33
N LYS A 92 -11.99 15.84 9.25
CA LYS A 92 -11.39 14.92 10.20
C LYS A 92 -10.80 13.69 9.49
N CYS A 93 -11.58 13.05 8.62
CA CYS A 93 -11.14 11.88 7.85
C CYS A 93 -9.89 12.18 7.02
N VAL A 94 -9.86 13.32 6.31
CA VAL A 94 -8.67 13.78 5.55
C VAL A 94 -7.44 13.91 6.44
N ARG A 95 -7.60 14.48 7.65
CA ARG A 95 -6.48 14.62 8.59
C ARG A 95 -5.99 13.28 9.10
N ASP A 96 -6.91 12.37 9.43
CA ASP A 96 -6.60 11.04 9.95
C ASP A 96 -5.91 10.18 8.87
N GLU A 97 -6.43 10.17 7.65
CA GLU A 97 -5.81 9.49 6.50
C GLU A 97 -4.39 10.03 6.22
N LYS A 98 -4.22 11.36 6.25
CA LYS A 98 -2.91 11.99 6.05
C LYS A 98 -1.94 11.65 7.18
N ALA A 99 -2.41 11.62 8.42
CA ALA A 99 -1.60 11.23 9.57
C ALA A 99 -1.19 9.75 9.47
N ALA A 100 -2.13 8.85 9.12
CA ALA A 100 -1.85 7.43 8.92
C ALA A 100 -0.82 7.21 7.81
N LYS A 101 -0.98 7.89 6.65
CA LYS A 101 -0.01 7.82 5.55
C LYS A 101 1.38 8.28 6.00
N ARG A 102 1.48 9.41 6.71
CA ARG A 102 2.76 9.92 7.22
C ARG A 102 3.42 8.95 8.21
N ARG A 103 2.63 8.33 9.09
CA ARG A 103 3.13 7.31 10.02
C ARG A 103 3.68 6.12 9.23
N GLN A 104 2.93 5.62 8.25
CA GLN A 104 3.39 4.50 7.41
C GLN A 104 4.64 4.86 6.60
N ASP A 105 4.71 6.07 6.03
CA ASP A 105 5.89 6.54 5.28
C ASP A 105 7.13 6.63 6.19
N ALA A 106 6.96 7.11 7.43
CA ALA A 106 8.04 7.14 8.42
C ALA A 106 8.49 5.72 8.85
N ARG A 107 7.55 4.80 9.07
CA ARG A 107 7.83 3.38 9.35
C ARG A 107 8.58 2.73 8.20
N ASN A 108 8.12 2.92 6.96
CA ASN A 108 8.78 2.41 5.76
C ASN A 108 10.21 2.97 5.61
N ALA A 109 10.41 4.27 5.84
CA ALA A 109 11.73 4.89 5.78
C ALA A 109 12.67 4.31 6.85
N ARG A 110 12.17 4.15 8.08
CA ARG A 110 12.91 3.55 9.19
C ARG A 110 13.27 2.09 8.92
N ALA A 111 12.30 1.31 8.45
CA ALA A 111 12.50 -0.09 8.07
C ALA A 111 13.59 -0.25 6.99
N LYS A 112 13.56 0.57 5.94
CA LYS A 112 14.59 0.57 4.89
C LYS A 112 15.98 0.83 5.45
N GLN A 113 16.13 1.81 6.35
CA GLN A 113 17.40 2.11 7.00
C GLN A 113 17.90 0.94 7.84
N LEU A 114 17.01 0.36 8.65
CA LEU A 114 17.33 -0.75 9.54
C LEU A 114 17.70 -2.03 8.78
N ILE A 115 16.93 -2.40 7.75
CA ILE A 115 17.23 -3.55 6.90
C ILE A 115 18.56 -3.35 6.17
N ALA A 116 18.81 -2.17 5.59
CA ALA A 116 20.08 -1.90 4.89
C ALA A 116 21.29 -1.96 5.84
N ALA A 117 21.14 -1.51 7.09
CA ALA A 117 22.20 -1.58 8.10
C ALA A 117 22.42 -3.01 8.61
N THR A 118 21.36 -3.78 8.80
CA THR A 118 21.40 -5.13 9.38
C THR A 118 21.81 -6.18 8.34
N TYR A 119 21.33 -6.04 7.11
CA TYR A 119 21.53 -6.97 6.01
C TYR A 119 22.04 -6.22 4.77
N PRO A 120 23.35 -5.90 4.70
CA PRO A 120 23.93 -5.13 3.58
C PRO A 120 23.86 -5.89 2.23
N LEU A 121 23.89 -7.23 2.31
CA LEU A 121 23.79 -8.17 1.18
C LEU A 121 24.68 -7.79 -0.01
N PRO A 122 26.01 -7.71 0.17
CA PRO A 122 26.95 -7.42 -0.91
C PRO A 122 26.90 -8.51 -1.99
N THR A 123 27.29 -8.20 -3.22
CA THR A 123 27.21 -9.14 -4.37
C THR A 123 28.40 -9.02 -5.34
N GLU A 124 29.46 -8.34 -4.94
CA GLU A 124 30.61 -8.02 -5.76
C GLU A 124 31.45 -9.28 -6.06
N SER A 125 31.73 -10.10 -5.05
CA SER A 125 32.49 -11.35 -5.17
C SER A 125 31.60 -12.56 -5.46
N LEU A 126 32.21 -13.69 -5.83
CA LEU A 126 31.50 -14.96 -5.98
C LEU A 126 30.93 -15.44 -4.64
N ASP A 127 31.73 -15.40 -3.57
CA ASP A 127 31.29 -15.85 -2.24
C ASP A 127 30.11 -15.03 -1.73
N GLN A 128 30.10 -13.72 -1.98
CA GLN A 128 28.99 -12.84 -1.64
C GLN A 128 27.71 -13.18 -2.41
N LYS A 129 27.82 -13.54 -3.70
CA LYS A 129 26.67 -14.01 -4.50
C LYS A 129 26.10 -15.34 -3.98
N LEU A 130 26.97 -16.26 -3.54
CA LEU A 130 26.53 -17.52 -2.94
C LEU A 130 25.91 -17.32 -1.56
N GLU A 131 26.45 -16.40 -0.76
CA GLU A 131 25.88 -16.05 0.54
C GLU A 131 24.51 -15.39 0.39
N LEU A 132 24.29 -14.58 -0.66
CA LEU A 132 22.97 -14.06 -0.99
C LEU A 132 21.96 -15.20 -1.24
N LEU A 133 22.32 -16.20 -2.06
CA LEU A 133 21.43 -17.35 -2.33
C LEU A 133 21.11 -18.13 -1.05
N ARG A 134 22.12 -18.37 -0.22
CA ARG A 134 21.95 -18.99 1.09
C ARG A 134 20.99 -18.19 1.97
N THR A 135 21.18 -16.88 2.00
CA THR A 135 20.36 -15.96 2.78
C THR A 135 18.90 -15.97 2.30
N VAL A 136 18.66 -15.93 0.99
CA VAL A 136 17.31 -16.04 0.39
C VAL A 136 16.60 -17.32 0.84
N LEU A 137 17.29 -18.47 0.78
CA LEU A 137 16.73 -19.76 1.20
C LEU A 137 16.41 -19.79 2.71
N LEU A 138 17.29 -19.21 3.53
CA LEU A 138 17.07 -19.07 4.98
C LEU A 138 15.83 -18.22 5.29
N PHE A 139 15.71 -17.04 4.66
CA PHE A 139 14.58 -16.15 4.88
C PHE A 139 13.25 -16.73 4.38
N ASN A 140 13.29 -17.55 3.32
CA ASN A 140 12.10 -18.30 2.91
C ASN A 140 11.68 -19.35 3.94
N ARG A 141 12.63 -20.07 4.52
CA ARG A 141 12.35 -21.11 5.51
C ARG A 141 11.66 -20.56 6.77
N ILE A 142 12.04 -19.35 7.20
CA ILE A 142 11.38 -18.68 8.34
C ILE A 142 10.09 -17.94 7.96
N GLY A 143 9.67 -18.04 6.69
CA GLY A 143 8.44 -17.42 6.18
C GLY A 143 8.54 -15.91 5.95
N ALA A 144 9.74 -15.32 5.95
CA ALA A 144 9.95 -13.88 5.77
C ALA A 144 10.23 -13.47 4.30
N TYR A 145 10.43 -14.44 3.41
CA TYR A 145 10.65 -14.19 1.98
C TYR A 145 9.92 -15.23 1.11
N ASP A 146 9.14 -14.78 0.13
CA ASP A 146 8.42 -15.64 -0.82
C ASP A 146 7.69 -16.82 -0.15
N SER A 147 7.02 -16.58 0.99
CA SER A 147 6.38 -17.60 1.83
C SER A 147 5.24 -18.37 1.16
N PHE A 148 4.82 -17.95 -0.03
CA PHE A 148 3.92 -18.69 -0.89
C PHE A 148 4.54 -19.98 -1.43
N TYR A 149 5.87 -20.01 -1.57
CA TYR A 149 6.62 -21.20 -1.96
C TYR A 149 7.17 -21.89 -0.72
N SER A 150 7.05 -23.20 -0.68
CA SER A 150 7.86 -24.02 0.23
C SER A 150 9.35 -23.86 -0.10
N THR A 151 10.21 -24.15 0.88
CA THR A 151 11.67 -24.10 0.68
C THR A 151 12.14 -25.00 -0.45
N VAL A 152 11.48 -26.13 -0.67
CA VAL A 152 11.78 -27.05 -1.79
C VAL A 152 11.41 -26.43 -3.14
N GLU A 153 10.26 -25.77 -3.24
CA GLU A 153 9.81 -25.11 -4.46
C GLU A 153 10.69 -23.92 -4.83
N LEU A 154 11.02 -23.07 -3.85
CA LEU A 154 11.89 -21.92 -4.08
C LEU A 154 13.30 -22.38 -4.50
N ASN A 155 13.88 -23.36 -3.81
CA ASN A 155 15.18 -23.92 -4.19
C ASN A 155 15.15 -24.50 -5.62
N SER A 156 14.08 -25.19 -5.98
CA SER A 156 13.88 -25.72 -7.33
C SER A 156 13.76 -24.61 -8.37
N GLN A 157 13.07 -23.51 -8.06
CA GLN A 157 12.96 -22.36 -8.95
C GLN A 157 14.30 -21.68 -9.17
N ILE A 158 15.07 -21.45 -8.10
CA ILE A 158 16.44 -20.90 -8.16
C ILE A 158 17.33 -21.79 -9.04
N ARG A 159 17.23 -23.11 -8.90
CA ARG A 159 17.99 -24.06 -9.73
C ARG A 159 17.55 -24.03 -11.20
N ARG A 160 16.25 -23.95 -11.48
CA ARG A 160 15.70 -23.90 -12.86
C ARG A 160 16.25 -22.73 -13.66
N THR A 161 16.56 -21.60 -13.03
CA THR A 161 17.20 -20.45 -13.69
C THR A 161 18.52 -20.82 -14.39
N LEU A 162 19.27 -21.80 -13.86
CA LEU A 162 20.52 -22.27 -14.49
C LEU A 162 20.29 -23.02 -15.80
N LEU A 163 19.10 -23.61 -15.98
CA LEU A 163 18.71 -24.42 -17.14
C LEU A 163 18.12 -23.57 -18.28
N THR A 164 17.98 -22.25 -18.10
CA THR A 164 17.43 -21.39 -19.13
C THR A 164 18.41 -21.29 -20.31
N PRO A 165 18.03 -21.75 -21.52
CA PRO A 165 18.91 -21.69 -22.68
C PRO A 165 19.09 -20.25 -23.16
N PHE A 166 20.28 -19.92 -23.66
CA PHE A 166 20.61 -18.56 -24.13
C PHE A 166 19.65 -18.07 -25.23
N SER A 167 19.14 -18.97 -26.08
CA SER A 167 18.14 -18.64 -27.11
C SER A 167 16.84 -18.04 -26.57
N LYS A 168 16.53 -18.24 -25.28
CA LYS A 168 15.37 -17.64 -24.60
C LYS A 168 15.71 -16.34 -23.84
N LEU A 169 16.98 -15.94 -23.79
CA LEU A 169 17.47 -14.78 -23.06
C LEU A 169 17.59 -13.55 -23.97
N ILE A 170 16.47 -13.15 -24.58
CA ILE A 170 16.42 -11.99 -25.49
C ILE A 170 16.86 -10.72 -24.73
N GLY A 171 17.78 -9.96 -25.32
CA GLY A 171 18.31 -8.73 -24.74
C GLY A 171 19.50 -8.92 -23.78
N TRP A 172 19.92 -10.15 -23.52
CA TRP A 172 21.12 -10.44 -22.71
C TRP A 172 22.35 -10.66 -23.58
N THR A 173 23.48 -10.10 -23.16
CA THR A 173 24.77 -10.25 -23.85
C THR A 173 25.43 -11.61 -23.58
N SER A 174 25.13 -12.23 -22.44
CA SER A 174 25.58 -13.58 -22.09
C SER A 174 24.69 -14.22 -21.03
N VAL A 175 24.78 -15.55 -20.90
CA VAL A 175 24.11 -16.30 -19.84
C VAL A 175 24.59 -15.85 -18.44
N THR A 176 25.87 -15.51 -18.31
CA THR A 176 26.45 -15.00 -17.05
C THR A 176 25.86 -13.65 -16.68
N ALA A 177 25.68 -12.72 -17.63
CA ALA A 177 25.07 -11.42 -17.39
C ALA A 177 23.61 -11.57 -16.88
N TYR A 178 22.84 -12.48 -17.49
CA TYR A 178 21.48 -12.81 -17.03
C TYR A 178 21.48 -13.35 -15.60
N ARG A 179 22.36 -14.30 -15.29
CA ARG A 179 22.48 -14.91 -13.95
C ARG A 179 22.83 -13.88 -12.88
N VAL A 180 23.77 -12.97 -13.17
CA VAL A 180 24.11 -11.87 -12.25
C VAL A 180 22.93 -10.92 -12.05
N SER A 181 22.18 -10.60 -13.10
CA SER A 181 20.97 -9.77 -12.98
C SER A 181 19.86 -10.46 -12.18
N TYR A 182 19.69 -11.78 -12.34
CA TYR A 182 18.75 -12.55 -11.54
C TYR A 182 19.10 -12.46 -10.04
N LEU A 183 20.38 -12.60 -9.68
CA LEU A 183 20.84 -12.40 -8.30
C LEU A 183 20.58 -10.96 -7.80
N GLY A 184 20.81 -9.95 -8.66
CA GLY A 184 20.45 -8.57 -8.34
C GLY A 184 18.96 -8.39 -8.06
N SER A 185 18.11 -9.05 -8.82
CA SER A 185 16.65 -9.04 -8.63
C SER A 185 16.25 -9.74 -7.33
N LEU A 186 16.83 -10.91 -7.03
CA LEU A 186 16.61 -11.61 -5.76
C LEU A 186 17.00 -10.75 -4.55
N ARG A 187 18.13 -10.04 -4.63
CA ARG A 187 18.55 -9.10 -3.57
C ARG A 187 17.52 -8.00 -3.34
N ILE A 188 17.05 -7.35 -4.42
CA ILE A 188 16.05 -6.28 -4.33
C ILE A 188 14.76 -6.82 -3.70
N ASN A 189 14.26 -7.95 -4.20
CA ASN A 189 13.03 -8.57 -3.71
C ASN A 189 13.15 -8.97 -2.24
N LEU A 190 14.29 -9.53 -1.82
CA LEU A 190 14.54 -9.88 -0.43
C LEU A 190 14.51 -8.64 0.46
N VAL A 191 15.26 -7.59 0.11
CA VAL A 191 15.27 -6.34 0.88
C VAL A 191 13.87 -5.73 0.98
N GLU A 192 13.11 -5.74 -0.12
CA GLU A 192 11.73 -5.26 -0.14
C GLU A 192 10.81 -6.10 0.77
N ALA A 193 10.90 -7.44 0.69
CA ALA A 193 10.12 -8.33 1.53
C ALA A 193 10.40 -8.09 3.02
N LEU A 194 11.67 -8.02 3.42
CA LEU A 194 12.04 -7.77 4.82
C LEU A 194 11.63 -6.38 5.29
N THR A 195 11.75 -5.38 4.41
CA THR A 195 11.28 -4.01 4.70
C THR A 195 9.78 -4.00 4.95
N ASN A 196 9.00 -4.66 4.08
CA ASN A 196 7.55 -4.72 4.18
C ASN A 196 7.10 -5.52 5.39
N ASP A 197 7.81 -6.58 5.75
CA ASP A 197 7.53 -7.33 6.98
C ASP A 197 7.66 -6.41 8.19
N ILE A 198 8.83 -5.80 8.43
CA ILE A 198 9.04 -5.02 9.65
C ILE A 198 8.31 -3.66 9.67
N SER A 199 7.89 -3.14 8.51
CA SER A 199 7.16 -1.87 8.43
C SER A 199 5.65 -2.00 8.62
N TYR A 200 5.10 -3.22 8.60
CA TYR A 200 3.66 -3.43 8.78
C TYR A 200 3.20 -2.89 10.14
N ASP A 201 2.06 -2.18 10.13
CA ASP A 201 1.51 -1.48 11.28
C ASP A 201 0.47 -2.36 11.98
N ASP A 202 0.96 -3.19 12.90
CA ASP A 202 0.16 -4.02 13.83
C ASP A 202 0.12 -3.41 15.25
N GLY A 203 0.62 -2.18 15.40
CA GLY A 203 0.79 -1.51 16.69
C GLY A 203 2.17 -1.68 17.34
N SER A 204 3.04 -2.54 16.81
CA SER A 204 4.41 -2.72 17.31
C SER A 204 5.39 -1.73 16.68
N ASP A 205 6.51 -1.45 17.36
CA ASP A 205 7.59 -0.63 16.78
C ASP A 205 8.38 -1.41 15.72
N VAL A 206 8.99 -0.69 14.78
CA VAL A 206 9.74 -1.30 13.66
C VAL A 206 10.97 -2.06 14.18
N GLU A 207 11.59 -1.54 15.23
CA GLU A 207 12.71 -2.15 15.95
C GLU A 207 12.32 -3.49 16.59
N ASP A 208 11.20 -3.56 17.31
CA ASP A 208 10.73 -4.80 17.93
C ASP A 208 10.48 -5.90 16.88
N ARG A 209 9.97 -5.50 15.71
CA ARG A 209 9.76 -6.42 14.59
C ARG A 209 11.07 -6.90 13.97
N LEU A 210 12.06 -6.02 13.87
CA LEU A 210 13.41 -6.43 13.45
C LEU A 210 14.01 -7.41 14.45
N ASP A 211 13.88 -7.16 15.74
CA ASP A 211 14.38 -8.06 16.78
C ASP A 211 13.70 -9.43 16.70
N ALA A 212 12.38 -9.47 16.51
CA ALA A 212 11.63 -10.71 16.30
C ALA A 212 12.10 -11.46 15.05
N LEU A 213 12.35 -10.75 13.95
CA LEU A 213 12.92 -11.34 12.73
C LEU A 213 14.32 -11.93 12.99
N GLN A 214 15.18 -11.20 13.70
CA GLN A 214 16.53 -11.67 14.05
C GLN A 214 16.52 -12.86 15.01
N VAL A 215 15.54 -12.95 15.92
CA VAL A 215 15.32 -14.13 16.76
C VAL A 215 15.02 -15.34 15.87
N LYS A 216 14.06 -15.23 14.94
CA LYS A 216 13.72 -16.32 14.00
C LYS A 216 14.93 -16.76 13.17
N VAL A 217 15.70 -15.81 12.65
CA VAL A 217 16.94 -16.09 11.91
C VAL A 217 17.95 -16.86 12.76
N ARG A 218 18.15 -16.46 14.02
CA ARG A 218 19.07 -17.15 14.94
C ARG A 218 18.61 -18.56 15.27
N GLU A 219 17.32 -18.73 15.56
CA GLU A 219 16.73 -20.04 15.84
C GLU A 219 16.85 -20.98 14.64
N GLU A 220 16.58 -20.50 13.44
CA GLU A 220 16.64 -21.33 12.25
C GLU A 220 18.09 -21.71 11.89
N ASN A 221 19.03 -20.77 12.02
CA ASN A 221 20.45 -21.06 11.87
C ASN A 221 20.95 -22.08 12.91
N ALA A 222 20.36 -22.12 14.10
CA ALA A 222 20.69 -23.12 15.13
C ALA A 222 20.12 -24.51 14.84
N LYS A 223 19.03 -24.63 14.05
CA LYS A 223 18.27 -25.88 13.86
C LYS A 223 18.89 -26.87 12.87
N ALA A 224 19.61 -26.44 11.83
CA ALA A 224 20.44 -27.32 10.99
C ALA A 224 21.20 -26.55 9.89
N ALA A 225 22.32 -27.13 9.44
CA ALA A 225 22.97 -26.79 8.18
C ALA A 225 22.02 -26.97 6.98
N LEU A 226 22.35 -26.35 5.84
CA LEU A 226 21.57 -26.46 4.61
C LEU A 226 21.24 -27.94 4.26
N THR A 227 20.09 -28.18 3.67
CA THR A 227 19.73 -29.50 3.14
C THR A 227 20.68 -29.91 2.01
N ALA A 228 20.73 -31.20 1.68
CA ALA A 228 21.56 -31.69 0.58
C ALA A 228 21.20 -31.00 -0.75
N GLU A 229 19.92 -30.75 -0.98
CA GLU A 229 19.43 -30.07 -2.19
C GLU A 229 19.82 -28.59 -2.24
N GLU A 230 19.86 -27.89 -1.11
CA GLU A 230 20.33 -26.50 -1.08
C GLU A 230 21.84 -26.43 -1.29
N HIS A 231 22.61 -27.35 -0.70
CA HIS A 231 24.05 -27.48 -0.97
C HIS A 231 24.34 -27.73 -2.44
N GLU A 232 23.59 -28.63 -3.09
CA GLU A 232 23.76 -28.91 -4.51
C GLU A 232 23.39 -27.69 -5.37
N THR A 233 22.32 -26.97 -5.02
CA THR A 233 21.97 -25.71 -5.71
C THR A 233 23.12 -24.69 -5.59
N LEU A 234 23.69 -24.48 -4.40
CA LEU A 234 24.83 -23.58 -4.22
C LEU A 234 26.06 -24.03 -5.01
N ARG A 235 26.34 -25.34 -5.05
CA ARG A 235 27.44 -25.90 -5.85
C ARG A 235 27.26 -25.62 -7.34
N LEU A 236 26.07 -25.88 -7.89
CA LEU A 236 25.75 -25.60 -9.30
C LEU A 236 25.86 -24.11 -9.64
N TRP A 237 25.39 -23.23 -8.74
CA TRP A 237 25.52 -21.79 -8.92
C TRP A 237 26.98 -21.33 -8.85
N LYS A 238 27.79 -21.93 -7.98
CA LYS A 238 29.24 -21.67 -7.91
C LYS A 238 29.91 -21.98 -9.24
N ASP A 239 29.69 -23.18 -9.78
CA ASP A 239 30.28 -23.63 -11.05
C ASP A 239 29.81 -22.75 -12.23
N ALA A 240 28.52 -22.40 -12.23
CA ALA A 240 27.89 -21.58 -13.25
C ALA A 240 28.38 -20.12 -13.28
N LEU A 241 28.75 -19.56 -12.13
CA LEU A 241 29.27 -18.20 -12.01
C LEU A 241 30.80 -18.16 -12.19
N ALA A 242 31.53 -19.19 -11.78
CA ALA A 242 32.97 -19.30 -11.94
C ALA A 242 33.38 -19.51 -13.40
N SER A 243 32.63 -20.34 -14.15
CA SER A 243 32.89 -20.61 -15.57
C SER A 243 32.75 -19.37 -16.48
N GLY A 244 32.06 -18.31 -16.02
CA GLY A 244 31.91 -17.04 -16.74
C GLY A 244 33.09 -16.07 -16.59
N VAL A 245 34.14 -16.44 -15.84
CA VAL A 245 35.35 -15.60 -15.62
C VAL A 245 36.41 -15.82 -16.70
N GLN A 246 36.26 -16.80 -17.59
CA GLN A 246 37.13 -16.90 -18.76
C GLN A 246 36.67 -15.94 -19.86
N PRO A 247 37.54 -15.03 -20.36
CA PRO A 247 37.22 -14.30 -21.58
C PRO A 247 37.08 -15.33 -22.70
N GLU A 248 35.91 -15.33 -23.37
CA GLU A 248 35.76 -16.01 -24.65
C GLU A 248 36.84 -15.46 -25.59
N VAL A 249 37.90 -16.24 -25.78
CA VAL A 249 38.86 -16.00 -26.86
C VAL A 249 38.06 -16.22 -28.15
N GLN A 250 37.74 -15.10 -28.81
CA GLN A 250 37.15 -15.14 -30.14
C GLN A 250 38.13 -15.80 -31.12
N PRO A 251 37.65 -16.66 -32.04
CA PRO A 251 38.45 -17.22 -33.12
C PRO A 251 38.86 -16.16 -34.15
#